data_AF-A0A0B3AUF8-F1
#
_entry.id   AF-A0A0B3AUF8-F1
#
_cell.length_a   1.000
_cell.length_b   1.000
_cell.length_c   1.000
_cell.angle_alpha   90.00
_cell.angle_beta   90.00
_cell.angle_gamma   90.00
#
_symmetry.space_group_name_H-M   'P 1'
#
loop_
_entity.id
_entity.type
_entity.pdbx_description
1 polymer ?
#
loop_
_entity_poly.entity_id
_entity_poly.type
_entity_poly.pdbx_seq_one_letter_code
_entity_poly.pdbx_strand_id
1 'polypeptide(L)'
;MKKRGQLTIFIILGIVFLAIITLFFIFNKNFILPTNDADINNVFLFQENCMNQIDVQTIFKISMQGGYYDIPKQSILYGIPYYAINGKNIMPAKEEIEEEISKAVKNQLISCTNNFTQFNNLKITSKEISTKVEINDEEILLEITYPISITKEESTTVLSKPKKVELPVRFGILYYTATDIVNNNLNKEICITCILEEIQSKNIAVDVIDYNNDTIIFVLTDEQSEIIENNIELTFAIKQ
;
A
#
# COMPACT_ATOMS: atom_id res chain seq x y z
N MET A 1 -22.38 49.42 -45.76
CA MET A 1 -22.80 48.06 -45.32
C MET A 1 -22.07 47.67 -44.04
N LYS A 2 -22.86 47.23 -43.04
CA LYS A 2 -22.55 46.57 -41.74
C LYS A 2 -21.09 46.59 -41.21
N LYS A 3 -20.67 47.68 -40.54
CA LYS A 3 -19.51 47.70 -39.61
C LYS A 3 -19.89 47.84 -38.12
N ARG A 4 -21.19 47.90 -37.80
CA ARG A 4 -21.70 48.06 -36.42
C ARG A 4 -22.15 46.75 -35.75
N GLY A 5 -22.23 45.64 -36.48
CA GLY A 5 -22.61 44.32 -35.93
C GLY A 5 -21.44 43.46 -35.45
N GLN A 6 -20.21 43.82 -35.86
CA GLN A 6 -19.01 43.07 -35.48
C GLN A 6 -18.56 43.45 -34.06
N LEU A 7 -18.73 44.71 -33.64
CA LEU A 7 -18.36 45.12 -32.29
C LEU A 7 -19.23 44.43 -31.21
N THR A 8 -20.52 44.30 -31.46
CA THR A 8 -21.45 43.60 -30.57
C THR A 8 -21.14 42.11 -30.46
N ILE A 9 -20.65 41.47 -31.52
CA ILE A 9 -20.28 40.05 -31.46
C ILE A 9 -19.09 39.81 -30.55
N PHE A 10 -18.10 40.72 -30.56
CA PHE A 10 -16.93 40.63 -29.68
C PHE A 10 -17.29 40.88 -28.21
N ILE A 11 -18.21 41.82 -27.94
CA ILE A 11 -18.69 42.07 -26.57
C ILE A 11 -19.44 40.85 -26.03
N ILE A 12 -20.32 40.25 -26.82
CA ILE A 12 -21.07 39.06 -26.42
C ILE A 12 -20.12 37.89 -26.17
N LEU A 13 -19.12 37.67 -27.06
CA LEU A 13 -18.09 36.65 -26.87
C LEU A 13 -17.28 36.87 -25.59
N GLY A 14 -16.92 38.10 -25.27
CA GLY A 14 -16.22 38.44 -24.02
C GLY A 14 -17.04 38.08 -22.78
N ILE A 15 -18.32 38.43 -22.76
CA ILE A 15 -19.23 38.11 -21.64
C ILE A 15 -19.41 36.60 -21.50
N VAL A 16 -19.60 35.89 -22.61
CA VAL A 16 -19.73 34.42 -22.61
C VAL A 16 -18.45 33.76 -22.11
N PHE A 17 -17.28 34.23 -22.53
CA PHE A 17 -16.00 33.72 -22.06
C PHE A 17 -15.80 33.95 -20.55
N LEU A 18 -16.14 35.14 -20.08
CA LEU A 18 -16.06 35.51 -18.66
C LEU A 18 -17.05 34.70 -17.81
N ALA A 19 -18.26 34.44 -18.34
CA ALA A 19 -19.24 33.56 -17.72
C ALA A 19 -18.75 32.11 -17.65
N ILE A 20 -18.13 31.58 -18.71
CA ILE A 20 -17.56 30.22 -18.72
C ILE A 20 -16.43 30.11 -17.69
N ILE A 21 -15.53 31.09 -17.60
CA ILE A 21 -14.48 31.12 -16.58
C ILE A 21 -15.08 31.13 -15.17
N THR A 22 -16.05 32.02 -14.93
CA THR A 22 -16.71 32.14 -13.62
C THR A 22 -17.42 30.83 -13.25
N LEU A 23 -18.14 30.23 -14.20
CA LEU A 23 -18.83 28.96 -14.02
C LEU A 23 -17.83 27.81 -13.78
N PHE A 24 -16.70 27.79 -14.49
CA PHE A 24 -15.61 26.85 -14.28
C PHE A 24 -15.05 26.94 -12.87
N PHE A 25 -14.83 28.15 -12.33
CA PHE A 25 -14.38 28.33 -10.94
C PHE A 25 -15.44 27.94 -9.90
N ILE A 26 -16.73 28.16 -10.17
CA ILE A 26 -17.82 27.76 -9.27
C ILE A 26 -17.97 26.24 -9.19
N PHE A 27 -17.82 25.54 -10.33
CA PHE A 27 -17.94 24.08 -10.37
C PHE A 27 -16.65 23.35 -9.95
N ASN A 28 -15.47 23.94 -10.17
CA ASN A 28 -14.21 23.41 -9.64
C ASN A 28 -13.97 23.87 -8.19
N LYS A 29 -14.78 23.37 -7.25
CA LYS A 29 -14.56 23.55 -5.79
C LYS A 29 -13.25 22.95 -5.25
N ASN A 30 -12.35 22.48 -6.12
CA ASN A 30 -11.01 22.00 -5.74
C ASN A 30 -9.96 23.13 -5.73
N PHE A 31 -10.39 24.39 -5.54
CA PHE A 31 -9.45 25.50 -5.42
C PHE A 31 -8.77 25.44 -4.06
N ILE A 32 -7.59 24.79 -4.03
CA ILE A 32 -6.64 24.87 -2.93
C ILE A 32 -6.11 26.30 -2.92
N LEU A 33 -6.71 27.17 -2.11
CA LEU A 33 -6.01 28.37 -1.68
C LEU A 33 -4.80 27.90 -0.86
N PRO A 34 -3.56 28.32 -1.18
CA PRO A 34 -2.46 28.14 -0.25
C PRO A 34 -2.85 28.86 1.03
N THR A 35 -3.22 28.10 2.06
CA THR A 35 -3.61 28.67 3.34
C THR A 35 -2.34 29.13 4.02
N ASN A 36 -2.18 30.44 4.20
CA ASN A 36 -1.18 31.03 5.10
C ASN A 36 -1.49 30.74 6.59
N ASP A 37 -2.41 29.82 6.87
CA ASP A 37 -2.78 29.40 8.21
C ASP A 37 -1.81 28.34 8.71
N ALA A 38 -1.04 28.71 9.74
CA ALA A 38 -0.06 27.82 10.36
C ALA A 38 -0.69 26.53 10.91
N ASP A 39 -1.94 26.59 11.41
CA ASP A 39 -2.59 25.42 12.00
C ASP A 39 -2.94 24.38 10.91
N ILE A 40 -3.44 24.83 9.76
CA ILE A 40 -3.76 23.95 8.63
C ILE A 40 -2.49 23.29 8.08
N ASN A 41 -1.40 24.06 7.97
CA ASN A 41 -0.11 23.52 7.55
C ASN A 41 0.45 22.50 8.54
N ASN A 42 0.26 22.70 9.85
CA ASN A 42 0.66 21.72 10.87
C ASN A 42 -0.12 20.40 10.74
N VAL A 43 -1.42 20.46 10.44
CA VAL A 43 -2.23 19.25 10.18
C VAL A 43 -1.73 18.53 8.93
N PHE A 44 -1.45 19.26 7.85
CA PHE A 44 -0.89 18.68 6.62
C PHE A 44 0.46 18.01 6.87
N LEU A 45 1.39 18.68 7.55
CA LEU A 45 2.72 18.13 7.87
C LEU A 45 2.61 16.91 8.79
N PHE A 46 1.70 16.94 9.76
CA PHE A 46 1.45 15.79 10.64
C PHE A 46 0.91 14.59 9.85
N GLN A 47 -0.07 14.82 8.98
CA GLN A 47 -0.60 13.78 8.09
C GLN A 47 0.49 13.21 7.17
N GLU A 48 1.29 14.08 6.55
CA GLU A 48 2.38 13.66 5.67
C GLU A 48 3.44 12.86 6.45
N ASN A 49 3.76 13.27 7.68
CA ASN A 49 4.65 12.50 8.55
C ASN A 49 4.10 11.10 8.84
N CYS A 50 2.80 10.96 9.11
CA CYS A 50 2.17 9.64 9.27
C CYS A 50 2.26 8.78 8.00
N MET A 51 2.13 9.37 6.81
CA MET A 51 2.29 8.65 5.55
C MET A 51 3.75 8.25 5.30
N ASN A 52 4.71 9.09 5.68
CA ASN A 52 6.14 8.78 5.56
C ASN A 52 6.63 7.79 6.62
N GLN A 53 5.88 7.62 7.71
CA GLN A 53 6.13 6.62 8.76
C GLN A 53 5.62 5.22 8.39
N ILE A 54 4.94 5.06 7.24
CA ILE A 54 4.68 3.74 6.68
C ILE A 54 6.04 3.12 6.39
N ASP A 55 6.41 2.21 7.27
CA ASP A 55 7.77 1.72 7.36
C ASP A 55 7.88 0.36 6.69
N VAL A 56 9.12 0.02 6.38
CA VAL A 56 9.46 -1.31 5.90
C VAL A 56 9.10 -2.39 6.93
N GLN A 57 9.00 -2.05 8.22
CA GLN A 57 8.63 -3.01 9.27
C GLN A 57 7.21 -3.58 9.09
N THR A 58 6.28 -2.78 8.60
CA THR A 58 4.92 -3.25 8.29
C THR A 58 4.95 -4.32 7.19
N ILE A 59 5.71 -4.07 6.12
CA ILE A 59 5.90 -5.06 5.04
C ILE A 59 6.66 -6.28 5.54
N PHE A 60 7.73 -6.09 6.32
CA PHE A 60 8.51 -7.16 6.92
C PHE A 60 7.63 -8.11 7.74
N LYS A 61 6.74 -7.56 8.58
CA LYS A 61 5.79 -8.35 9.36
C LYS A 61 4.83 -9.15 8.49
N ILE A 62 4.24 -8.53 7.47
CA ILE A 62 3.31 -9.21 6.54
C ILE A 62 4.06 -10.31 5.77
N SER A 63 5.29 -10.04 5.36
CA SER A 63 6.15 -11.00 4.68
C SER A 63 6.44 -12.22 5.56
N MET A 64 6.86 -12.03 6.82
CA MET A 64 7.04 -13.13 7.78
C MET A 64 5.75 -13.91 8.07
N GLN A 65 4.58 -13.31 7.77
CA GLN A 65 3.27 -13.92 7.93
C GLN A 65 2.73 -14.50 6.61
N GLY A 66 3.60 -14.76 5.63
CA GLY A 66 3.21 -15.37 4.35
C GLY A 66 2.29 -14.49 3.52
N GLY A 67 2.48 -13.17 3.59
CA GLY A 67 1.66 -12.21 2.84
C GLY A 67 0.34 -11.81 3.52
N TYR A 68 0.08 -12.28 4.74
CA TYR A 68 -1.15 -11.94 5.47
C TYR A 68 -0.90 -10.90 6.55
N TYR A 69 -1.74 -9.87 6.61
CA TYR A 69 -1.84 -8.99 7.78
C TYR A 69 -2.79 -9.59 8.82
N ASP A 70 -3.93 -10.12 8.36
CA ASP A 70 -4.85 -10.93 9.15
C ASP A 70 -4.54 -12.43 8.94
N ILE A 71 -3.88 -13.03 9.94
CA ILE A 71 -3.45 -14.43 9.90
C ILE A 71 -4.65 -15.37 9.60
N PRO A 72 -4.57 -16.21 8.55
CA PRO A 72 -5.65 -17.10 8.18
C PRO A 72 -5.81 -18.24 9.19
N LYS A 73 -7.02 -18.82 9.25
CA LYS A 73 -7.29 -19.96 10.15
C LYS A 73 -6.44 -21.19 9.81
N GLN A 74 -6.10 -21.35 8.54
CA GLN A 74 -5.22 -22.39 8.02
C GLN A 74 -3.76 -22.00 8.25
N SER A 75 -3.36 -21.95 9.52
CA SER A 75 -1.99 -21.64 9.94
C SER A 75 -1.52 -22.64 11.00
N ILE A 76 -0.20 -22.83 11.13
CA ILE A 76 0.41 -23.55 12.26
C ILE A 76 0.55 -22.64 13.49
N LEU A 77 1.16 -23.18 14.56
CA LEU A 77 1.50 -22.41 15.75
C LEU A 77 2.37 -21.20 15.35
N TYR A 78 2.20 -20.07 16.05
CA TYR A 78 2.83 -18.77 15.76
C TYR A 78 2.33 -18.06 14.49
N GLY A 79 1.30 -18.58 13.82
CA GLY A 79 0.60 -17.86 12.75
C GLY A 79 1.27 -17.95 11.38
N ILE A 80 2.13 -18.95 11.16
CA ILE A 80 2.69 -19.23 9.83
C ILE A 80 1.60 -19.90 8.98
N PRO A 81 1.20 -19.32 7.84
CA PRO A 81 0.10 -19.85 7.03
C PRO A 81 0.53 -21.08 6.24
N TYR A 82 -0.42 -21.96 5.97
CA TYR A 82 -0.23 -23.00 4.97
C TYR A 82 -0.42 -22.41 3.57
N TYR A 83 0.53 -22.66 2.67
CA TYR A 83 0.37 -22.40 1.25
C TYR A 83 -0.13 -23.63 0.49
N ALA A 84 0.07 -24.83 1.04
CA ALA A 84 -0.52 -26.05 0.51
C ALA A 84 -0.90 -27.04 1.61
N ILE A 85 -2.02 -27.74 1.40
CA ILE A 85 -2.53 -28.78 2.30
C ILE A 85 -2.98 -29.97 1.44
N ASN A 86 -2.39 -31.14 1.67
CA ASN A 86 -2.75 -32.41 1.05
C ASN A 86 -2.84 -32.29 -0.49
N GLY A 87 -1.83 -31.64 -1.08
CA GLY A 87 -1.70 -31.38 -2.51
C GLY A 87 -2.65 -30.34 -3.11
N LYS A 88 -3.41 -29.62 -2.28
CA LYS A 88 -4.18 -28.45 -2.70
C LYS A 88 -3.39 -27.17 -2.44
N ASN A 89 -3.15 -26.40 -3.49
CA ASN A 89 -2.63 -25.03 -3.38
C ASN A 89 -3.70 -24.12 -2.76
N ILE A 90 -3.35 -23.45 -1.68
CA ILE A 90 -4.17 -22.46 -0.95
C ILE A 90 -3.38 -21.16 -0.69
N MET A 91 -2.23 -20.99 -1.35
CA MET A 91 -1.42 -19.79 -1.31
C MET A 91 -2.27 -18.59 -1.75
N PRO A 92 -2.15 -17.43 -1.09
CA PRO A 92 -2.88 -16.23 -1.51
C PRO A 92 -2.38 -15.78 -2.88
N ALA A 93 -3.29 -15.27 -3.71
CA ALA A 93 -2.90 -14.57 -4.93
C ALA A 93 -2.16 -13.28 -4.57
N LYS A 94 -1.34 -12.77 -5.50
CA LYS A 94 -0.57 -11.54 -5.30
C LYS A 94 -1.48 -10.37 -4.97
N GLU A 95 -2.63 -10.30 -5.63
CA GLU A 95 -3.65 -9.28 -5.44
C GLU A 95 -4.27 -9.34 -4.02
N GLU A 96 -4.40 -10.55 -3.44
CA GLU A 96 -4.87 -10.70 -2.06
C GLU A 96 -3.83 -10.18 -1.06
N ILE A 97 -2.54 -10.39 -1.32
CA ILE A 97 -1.46 -9.82 -0.49
C ILE A 97 -1.43 -8.29 -0.60
N GLU A 98 -1.64 -7.74 -1.80
CA GLU A 98 -1.77 -6.29 -2.02
C GLU A 98 -2.92 -5.69 -1.19
N GLU A 99 -4.06 -6.39 -1.09
CA GLU A 99 -5.18 -6.01 -0.22
C GLU A 99 -4.81 -6.07 1.28
N GLU A 100 -4.09 -7.10 1.72
CA GLU A 100 -3.60 -7.23 3.09
C GLU A 100 -2.63 -6.09 3.47
N ILE A 101 -1.72 -5.71 2.57
CA ILE A 101 -0.84 -4.54 2.75
C ILE A 101 -1.66 -3.25 2.82
N SER A 102 -2.65 -3.08 1.92
CA SER A 102 -3.52 -1.90 1.90
C SER A 102 -4.24 -1.71 3.25
N LYS A 103 -4.73 -2.82 3.83
CA LYS A 103 -5.38 -2.85 5.13
C LYS A 103 -4.42 -2.52 6.28
N ALA A 104 -3.22 -3.07 6.26
CA ALA A 104 -2.19 -2.76 7.25
C ALA A 104 -1.85 -1.27 7.28
N VAL A 105 -1.63 -0.68 6.10
CA VAL A 105 -1.35 0.74 5.92
C VAL A 105 -2.51 1.59 6.44
N LYS A 106 -3.76 1.22 6.11
CA LYS A 106 -4.96 1.92 6.62
C LYS A 106 -5.00 1.93 8.14
N ASN A 107 -4.78 0.79 8.79
CA ASN A 107 -4.79 0.69 10.25
C ASN A 107 -3.65 1.48 10.89
N GLN A 108 -2.46 1.44 10.30
CA GLN A 108 -1.31 2.23 10.76
C GLN A 108 -1.60 3.74 10.69
N LEU A 109 -2.18 4.22 9.58
CA LEU A 109 -2.53 5.63 9.42
C LEU A 109 -3.58 6.09 10.43
N ILE A 110 -4.62 5.28 10.69
CA ILE A 110 -5.62 5.57 11.72
C ILE A 110 -4.96 5.66 13.10
N SER A 111 -4.07 4.72 13.42
CA SER A 111 -3.35 4.70 14.69
C SER A 111 -2.40 5.89 14.81
N CYS A 112 -1.67 6.24 13.76
CA CYS A 112 -0.72 7.35 13.75
C CYS A 112 -1.41 8.69 13.92
N THR A 113 -2.50 8.93 13.17
CA THR A 113 -3.21 10.21 13.27
C THR A 113 -4.04 10.33 14.53
N ASN A 114 -4.43 9.20 15.14
CA ASN A 114 -5.30 9.13 16.31
C ASN A 114 -6.53 10.07 16.17
N ASN A 115 -7.16 10.01 14.99
CA ASN A 115 -8.28 10.88 14.59
C ASN A 115 -8.02 12.38 14.77
N PHE A 116 -6.76 12.82 14.66
CA PHE A 116 -6.31 14.20 14.78
C PHE A 116 -6.66 14.87 16.12
N THR A 117 -6.84 14.07 17.18
CA THR A 117 -7.24 14.53 18.52
C THR A 117 -6.30 15.54 19.18
N GLN A 118 -5.07 15.70 18.68
CA GLN A 118 -4.14 16.75 19.15
C GLN A 118 -4.50 18.16 18.66
N PHE A 119 -5.34 18.30 17.62
CA PHE A 119 -5.72 19.57 17.02
C PHE A 119 -7.11 20.04 17.50
N ASN A 120 -7.25 20.23 18.81
CA ASN A 120 -8.54 20.53 19.47
C ASN A 120 -9.20 21.85 19.04
N ASN A 121 -8.43 22.78 18.48
CA ASN A 121 -8.91 24.07 17.98
C ASN A 121 -9.51 23.99 16.55
N LEU A 122 -9.45 22.83 15.90
CA LEU A 122 -9.92 22.60 14.54
C LEU A 122 -11.00 21.53 14.51
N LYS A 123 -11.99 21.70 13.63
CA LYS A 123 -12.95 20.62 13.32
C LYS A 123 -12.42 19.83 12.13
N ILE A 124 -11.89 18.65 12.40
CA ILE A 124 -11.31 17.76 11.37
C ILE A 124 -12.26 16.59 11.14
N THR A 125 -12.61 16.32 9.89
CA THR A 125 -13.36 15.12 9.50
C THR A 125 -12.57 14.35 8.43
N SER A 126 -12.41 13.05 8.65
CA SER A 126 -11.77 12.14 7.68
C SER A 126 -12.80 11.40 6.85
N LYS A 127 -12.47 11.16 5.58
CA LYS A 127 -13.15 10.16 4.75
C LYS A 127 -12.39 8.83 4.80
N GLU A 128 -12.89 7.85 4.05
CA GLU A 128 -12.23 6.56 3.90
C GLU A 128 -10.81 6.73 3.31
N ILE A 129 -9.86 6.04 3.93
CA ILE A 129 -8.49 5.90 3.45
C ILE A 129 -8.48 4.82 2.37
N SER A 130 -7.86 5.12 1.23
CA SER A 130 -7.64 4.16 0.15
C SER A 130 -6.14 4.07 -0.16
N THR A 131 -5.63 2.85 -0.22
CA THR A 131 -4.23 2.58 -0.61
C THR A 131 -4.25 1.62 -1.79
N LYS A 132 -3.65 2.02 -2.91
CA LYS A 132 -3.30 1.10 -3.99
C LYS A 132 -1.91 0.56 -3.73
N VAL A 133 -1.76 -0.76 -3.83
CA VAL A 133 -0.49 -1.46 -3.68
C VAL A 133 -0.18 -2.15 -4.99
N GLU A 134 1.08 -2.13 -5.41
CA GLU A 134 1.57 -2.85 -6.58
C GLU A 134 2.90 -3.50 -6.21
N ILE A 135 2.91 -4.84 -6.21
CA ILE A 135 4.09 -5.64 -5.92
C ILE A 135 4.83 -5.93 -7.22
N ASN A 136 6.04 -5.37 -7.33
CA ASN A 136 7.02 -5.63 -8.37
C ASN A 136 8.13 -6.54 -7.83
N ASP A 137 9.03 -6.98 -8.71
CA ASP A 137 10.14 -7.86 -8.35
C ASP A 137 11.10 -7.19 -7.35
N GLU A 138 11.46 -5.93 -7.60
CA GLU A 138 12.50 -5.22 -6.84
C GLU A 138 11.94 -4.19 -5.84
N GLU A 139 10.64 -3.93 -5.88
CA GLU A 139 10.01 -2.89 -5.07
C GLU A 139 8.52 -3.13 -4.84
N ILE A 140 7.97 -2.46 -3.82
CA ILE A 140 6.52 -2.30 -3.63
C ILE A 140 6.17 -0.82 -3.77
N LEU A 141 5.22 -0.54 -4.66
CA LEU A 141 4.71 0.79 -4.89
C LEU A 141 3.38 0.99 -4.15
N LEU A 142 3.31 2.03 -3.33
CA LEU A 142 2.11 2.43 -2.59
C LEU A 142 1.61 3.77 -3.11
N GLU A 143 0.32 3.85 -3.44
CA GLU A 143 -0.37 5.11 -3.68
C GLU A 143 -1.47 5.31 -2.63
N ILE A 144 -1.19 6.17 -1.66
CA ILE A 144 -2.01 6.37 -0.46
C ILE A 144 -2.80 7.66 -0.60
N THR A 145 -4.12 7.56 -0.39
CA THR A 145 -5.01 8.71 -0.33
C THR A 145 -5.74 8.71 1.01
N TYR A 146 -5.54 9.76 1.80
CA TYR A 146 -6.24 9.98 3.07
C TYR A 146 -6.94 11.33 3.03
N PRO A 147 -8.21 11.39 2.58
CA PRO A 147 -8.92 12.65 2.46
C PRO A 147 -9.37 13.18 3.83
N ILE A 148 -8.98 14.40 4.17
CA ILE A 148 -9.43 15.11 5.37
C ILE A 148 -10.00 16.48 5.03
N SER A 149 -11.04 16.88 5.76
CA SER A 149 -11.64 18.22 5.70
C SER A 149 -11.39 18.92 7.03
N ILE A 150 -10.75 20.08 6.96
CA ILE A 150 -10.38 20.91 8.11
C ILE A 150 -11.24 22.17 8.07
N THR A 151 -12.09 22.35 9.08
CA THR A 151 -12.92 23.55 9.23
C THR A 151 -12.39 24.41 10.37
N LYS A 152 -12.10 25.69 10.06
CA LYS A 152 -11.72 26.73 11.01
C LYS A 152 -12.57 27.96 10.74
N GLU A 153 -13.34 28.37 11.75
CA GLU A 153 -14.34 29.43 11.65
C GLU A 153 -15.34 29.15 10.50
N GLU A 154 -15.32 29.95 9.43
CA GLU A 154 -16.19 29.80 8.25
C GLU A 154 -15.48 29.14 7.06
N SER A 155 -14.16 28.91 7.15
CA SER A 155 -13.37 28.34 6.07
C SER A 155 -13.24 26.83 6.21
N THR A 156 -13.35 26.10 5.10
CA THR A 156 -13.10 24.66 5.04
C THR A 156 -12.06 24.36 3.98
N THR A 157 -10.99 23.68 4.38
CA THR A 157 -9.92 23.22 3.49
C THR A 157 -9.99 21.71 3.37
N VAL A 158 -9.84 21.19 2.15
CA VAL A 158 -9.84 19.74 1.88
C VAL A 158 -8.46 19.32 1.42
N LEU A 159 -7.89 18.32 2.09
CA LEU A 159 -6.62 17.69 1.73
C LEU A 159 -6.93 16.28 1.25
N SER A 160 -6.67 15.99 -0.02
CA SER A 160 -6.96 14.67 -0.61
C SER A 160 -5.94 14.25 -1.67
N LYS A 161 -4.74 14.85 -1.64
CA LYS A 161 -3.72 14.54 -2.65
C LYS A 161 -3.15 13.14 -2.38
N PRO A 162 -3.05 12.27 -3.41
CA PRO A 162 -2.39 10.99 -3.25
C PRO A 162 -0.89 11.20 -2.98
N LYS A 163 -0.33 10.39 -2.09
CA LYS A 163 1.10 10.28 -1.82
C LYS A 163 1.60 8.97 -2.39
N LYS A 164 2.68 9.04 -3.16
CA LYS A 164 3.40 7.85 -3.63
C LYS A 164 4.55 7.54 -2.68
N VAL A 165 4.67 6.28 -2.31
CA VAL A 165 5.75 5.75 -1.49
C VAL A 165 6.31 4.53 -2.23
N GLU A 166 7.62 4.47 -2.32
CA GLU A 166 8.38 3.40 -2.96
C GLU A 166 9.16 2.68 -1.87
N LEU A 167 8.96 1.38 -1.76
CA LEU A 167 9.64 0.52 -0.80
C LEU A 167 10.58 -0.40 -1.59
N PRO A 168 11.91 -0.18 -1.54
CA PRO A 168 12.89 -0.96 -2.30
C PRO A 168 13.13 -2.32 -1.63
N VAL A 169 12.13 -3.20 -1.71
CA VAL A 169 12.15 -4.54 -1.14
C VAL A 169 11.79 -5.57 -2.20
N ARG A 170 12.57 -6.66 -2.27
CA ARG A 170 12.45 -7.70 -3.31
C ARG A 170 11.37 -8.73 -3.02
N PHE A 171 10.22 -8.29 -2.47
CA PHE A 171 9.13 -9.18 -2.07
C PHE A 171 8.53 -9.94 -3.25
N GLY A 172 8.45 -9.34 -4.43
CA GLY A 172 7.95 -10.02 -5.63
C GLY A 172 8.75 -11.27 -5.96
N ILE A 173 10.08 -11.22 -5.83
CA ILE A 173 10.96 -12.37 -6.11
C ILE A 173 10.76 -13.47 -5.06
N LEU A 174 10.59 -13.12 -3.78
CA LEU A 174 10.24 -14.07 -2.74
C LEU A 174 8.88 -14.74 -3.04
N TYR A 175 7.86 -13.96 -3.41
CA TYR A 175 6.53 -14.47 -3.74
C TYR A 175 6.55 -15.44 -4.93
N TYR A 176 7.22 -15.09 -6.02
CA TYR A 176 7.31 -15.97 -7.19
C TYR A 176 8.11 -17.24 -6.88
N THR A 177 9.18 -17.13 -6.08
CA THR A 177 9.95 -18.30 -5.63
C THR A 177 9.11 -19.22 -4.74
N ALA A 178 8.32 -18.67 -3.81
CA ALA A 178 7.39 -19.47 -3.03
C ALA A 178 6.32 -20.15 -3.90
N THR A 179 5.83 -19.45 -4.93
CA THR A 179 4.89 -20.01 -5.91
C THR A 179 5.49 -21.20 -6.64
N ASP A 180 6.74 -21.09 -7.08
CA ASP A 180 7.47 -22.16 -7.76
C ASP A 180 7.67 -23.37 -6.83
N ILE A 181 8.09 -23.13 -5.58
CA ILE A 181 8.24 -24.16 -4.54
C ILE A 181 6.90 -24.88 -4.31
N VAL A 182 5.81 -24.14 -4.10
CA VAL A 182 4.50 -24.74 -3.84
C VAL A 182 4.07 -25.60 -5.03
N ASN A 183 4.07 -25.04 -6.24
CA ASN A 183 3.59 -25.73 -7.43
C ASN A 183 4.40 -26.99 -7.79
N ASN A 184 5.73 -26.95 -7.59
CA ASN A 184 6.60 -28.09 -7.85
C ASN A 184 6.43 -29.23 -6.84
N ASN A 185 5.94 -28.94 -5.64
CA ASN A 185 5.85 -29.89 -4.53
C ASN A 185 4.41 -30.28 -4.13
N LEU A 186 3.37 -29.85 -4.87
CA LEU A 186 1.97 -30.19 -4.53
C LEU A 186 1.69 -31.70 -4.46
N ASN A 187 2.28 -32.51 -5.34
CA ASN A 187 1.96 -33.95 -5.44
C ASN A 187 3.22 -34.82 -5.44
N LYS A 188 4.31 -34.32 -4.87
CA LYS A 188 5.62 -34.96 -4.91
C LYS A 188 6.30 -34.82 -3.55
N GLU A 189 7.23 -35.73 -3.28
CA GLU A 189 8.16 -35.54 -2.17
C GLU A 189 8.96 -34.25 -2.36
N ILE A 190 9.18 -33.53 -1.27
CA ILE A 190 9.89 -32.25 -1.29
C ILE A 190 11.35 -32.48 -1.67
N CYS A 191 11.78 -31.88 -2.79
CA CYS A 191 13.14 -31.98 -3.29
C CYS A 191 13.96 -30.75 -2.90
N ILE A 192 14.71 -30.84 -1.78
CA ILE A 192 15.55 -29.72 -1.29
C ILE A 192 16.60 -29.31 -2.32
N THR A 193 17.28 -30.26 -2.97
CA THR A 193 18.29 -29.97 -3.99
C THR A 193 17.70 -29.18 -5.16
N CYS A 194 16.48 -29.51 -5.59
CA CYS A 194 15.80 -28.82 -6.68
C CYS A 194 15.51 -27.35 -6.31
N ILE A 195 15.10 -27.11 -5.06
CA ILE A 195 14.85 -25.77 -4.54
C ILE A 195 16.16 -24.96 -4.49
N LEU A 196 17.24 -25.56 -3.98
CA LEU A 196 18.55 -24.90 -3.89
C LEU A 196 19.10 -24.48 -5.25
N GLU A 197 18.97 -25.33 -6.28
CA GLU A 197 19.39 -25.01 -7.65
C GLU A 197 18.59 -23.83 -8.24
N GLU A 198 17.30 -23.74 -7.92
CA GLU A 198 16.41 -22.69 -8.44
C GLU A 198 16.74 -21.31 -7.83
N ILE A 199 17.00 -21.27 -6.52
CA ILE A 199 17.19 -20.01 -5.79
C ILE A 199 18.62 -19.46 -5.88
N GLN A 200 19.61 -20.29 -6.26
CA GLN A 200 21.02 -19.90 -6.30
C GLN A 200 21.27 -18.68 -7.21
N SER A 201 20.49 -18.52 -8.27
CA SER A 201 20.61 -17.38 -9.20
C SER A 201 19.88 -16.11 -8.74
N LYS A 202 19.01 -16.20 -7.72
CA LYS A 202 18.10 -15.14 -7.28
C LYS A 202 18.62 -14.35 -6.07
N ASN A 203 19.76 -14.74 -5.47
CA ASN A 203 20.32 -14.21 -4.21
C ASN A 203 19.34 -14.34 -3.01
N ILE A 204 18.65 -15.48 -2.96
CA ILE A 204 17.72 -15.84 -1.89
C ILE A 204 18.32 -17.02 -1.12
N ALA A 205 18.30 -16.91 0.21
CA ALA A 205 18.54 -18.05 1.10
C ALA A 205 17.23 -18.75 1.44
N VAL A 206 17.29 -20.08 1.65
CA VAL A 206 16.14 -20.87 2.09
C VAL A 206 16.51 -21.67 3.33
N ASP A 207 15.70 -21.55 4.38
CA ASP A 207 15.69 -22.49 5.49
C ASP A 207 14.46 -23.41 5.38
N VAL A 208 14.70 -24.71 5.56
CA VAL A 208 13.67 -25.75 5.53
C VAL A 208 13.62 -26.40 6.90
N ILE A 209 12.46 -26.33 7.55
CA ILE A 209 12.28 -26.79 8.93
C ILE A 209 11.20 -27.87 8.96
N ASP A 210 11.59 -29.08 9.37
CA ASP A 210 10.66 -30.17 9.65
C ASP A 210 9.87 -29.85 10.93
N TYR A 211 8.63 -29.39 10.80
CA TYR A 211 7.80 -29.00 11.94
C TYR A 211 7.17 -30.22 12.62
N ASN A 212 6.65 -31.16 11.84
CA ASN A 212 6.14 -32.45 12.30
C ASN A 212 6.15 -33.47 11.14
N ASN A 213 5.54 -34.65 11.35
CA ASN A 213 5.55 -35.74 10.37
C ASN A 213 4.94 -35.42 9.00
N ASP A 214 4.08 -34.39 8.89
CA ASP A 214 3.37 -34.06 7.65
C ASP A 214 3.52 -32.60 7.23
N THR A 215 4.26 -31.77 7.98
CA THR A 215 4.34 -30.33 7.77
C THR A 215 5.79 -29.85 7.73
N ILE A 216 6.14 -29.15 6.65
CA ILE A 216 7.44 -28.50 6.47
C ILE A 216 7.24 -26.99 6.37
N ILE A 217 8.09 -26.23 7.07
CA ILE A 217 8.11 -24.76 7.02
C ILE A 217 9.27 -24.35 6.11
N PHE A 218 8.99 -23.36 5.26
CA PHE A 218 9.96 -22.68 4.43
C PHE A 218 10.11 -21.24 4.91
N VAL A 219 11.36 -20.80 5.05
CA VAL A 219 11.71 -19.39 5.27
C VAL A 219 12.58 -18.97 4.10
N LEU A 220 12.09 -18.04 3.28
CA LEU A 220 12.84 -17.45 2.17
C LEU A 220 13.36 -16.09 2.59
N THR A 221 14.67 -15.91 2.55
CA THR A 221 15.33 -14.67 2.99
C THR A 221 16.01 -14.01 1.81
N ASP A 222 15.66 -12.77 1.51
CA ASP A 222 16.37 -11.98 0.51
C ASP A 222 17.60 -11.31 1.13
N GLU A 223 18.78 -11.61 0.61
CA GLU A 223 20.05 -11.10 1.15
C GLU A 223 20.45 -9.73 0.58
N GLN A 224 19.67 -9.18 -0.36
CA GLN A 224 20.00 -7.93 -1.05
C GLN A 224 19.19 -6.71 -0.61
N SER A 225 17.99 -6.91 -0.06
CA SER A 225 17.18 -5.81 0.44
C SER A 225 17.90 -5.17 1.64
N GLU A 226 18.49 -4.00 1.42
CA GLU A 226 19.08 -3.17 2.48
C GLU A 226 17.97 -2.53 3.32
N ILE A 227 17.34 -3.32 4.19
CA ILE A 227 16.42 -2.80 5.19
C ILE A 227 17.25 -2.51 6.44
N ILE A 228 16.94 -1.38 7.08
CA ILE A 228 17.76 -0.68 8.09
C ILE A 228 18.24 -1.57 9.25
N GLU A 229 17.65 -2.75 9.51
CA GLU A 229 18.12 -3.67 10.57
C GLU A 229 17.98 -5.19 10.29
N ASN A 230 17.21 -5.67 9.30
CA ASN A 230 16.99 -7.11 9.04
C ASN A 230 16.69 -7.40 7.57
N ASN A 231 17.07 -8.56 7.05
CA ASN A 231 16.68 -9.02 5.71
C ASN A 231 15.17 -9.26 5.63
N ILE A 232 14.54 -9.10 4.45
CA ILE A 232 13.12 -9.44 4.28
C ILE A 232 12.96 -10.96 4.18
N GLU A 233 12.04 -11.50 4.98
CA GLU A 233 11.76 -12.93 5.07
C GLU A 233 10.31 -13.23 4.67
N LEU A 234 10.11 -14.24 3.83
CA LEU A 234 8.80 -14.80 3.49
C LEU A 234 8.67 -16.21 4.08
N THR A 235 7.73 -16.38 5.01
CA THR A 235 7.57 -17.65 5.74
C THR A 235 6.23 -18.30 5.45
N PHE A 236 6.24 -19.59 5.11
CA PHE A 236 5.04 -20.37 4.82
C PHE A 236 5.24 -21.85 5.13
N ALA A 237 4.13 -22.59 5.27
CA ALA A 237 4.15 -24.03 5.50
C ALA A 237 3.49 -24.82 4.36
N ILE A 238 3.98 -26.03 4.12
CA ILE A 238 3.36 -27.03 3.25
C ILE A 238 3.04 -28.25 4.09
N LYS A 239 1.79 -28.70 4.04
CA LYS A 239 1.30 -29.92 4.68
C LYS A 239 0.97 -30.98 3.63
N GLN A 240 1.53 -32.18 3.77
CA GLN A 240 1.28 -33.34 2.89
C GLN A 240 0.11 -34.21 3.34
#